data_AF-A0A0F3QN20-F1
#
_entry.id   AF-A0A0F3QN20-F1
#
_cell.length_a   1.000
_cell.length_b   1.000
_cell.length_c   1.000
_cell.angle_alpha   90.00
_cell.angle_beta   90.00
_cell.angle_gamma   90.00
#
_symmetry.space_group_name_H-M   'P 1'
#
loop_
_entity.id
_entity.type
_entity.pdbx_description
1 polymer ?
#
loop_
_entity_poly.entity_id
_entity_poly.type
_entity_poly.pdbx_seq_one_letter_code
_entity_poly.pdbx_strand_id
1 'polypeptide(L)'
;MRLSIPILQEFVKQVCNTTNIDRVVVGLGGKTPKKFKELEIKFPEIILEGFSYGDAKEQALIWQKPELTELENKINGYITKTEYKFELNRIDRAKALLDLIENEPNFSDFLNNSNHNLLKLLNLSAVSTDLKNFNYEYFKEFSNLNLNIIKRLVDDNRALEGYSKKFFTLEKLKDLPLDKIKILTQRHKFNSYEQNIFNFDDLKDLNIEEIKLLTSSTSIEGYENKYFTFNDFKGLNTKKIKALRGEEAVNGYSKEYFIFDELKNLDTALIKMLVSDEARSGYLDKYFTFDDLKNLDIDLIKVLTDRNNFINKGYEKQLFTFNDLKVLNIDTLKILTSSNILEGYEKQLFTFNDLKVLSSDKLKIATSPNIIDCYQLNYFKFKDFVELDVEKMQAIYDNIRGCQRVLSEEHCTFNDLKNVDPNKIKALTESIVILGYKSKYFTFNGLKDISLEKIQTLTSKEALIKYGSKDLKFEDFKASLEIADDHKTEMSEVSSFTDLVINNHEENVDIIGRDL
;
A
#
# COMPACT_ATOMS: atom_id res chain seq x y z
N MET A 1 53.26 -17.75 -12.17
CA MET A 1 53.58 -18.89 -11.27
C MET A 1 52.47 -19.20 -10.25
N ARG A 2 51.18 -19.07 -10.61
CA ARG A 2 50.03 -19.51 -9.76
C ARG A 2 49.29 -20.73 -10.33
N LEU A 3 49.47 -21.04 -11.62
CA LEU A 3 48.90 -22.20 -12.31
C LEU A 3 49.55 -23.53 -11.92
N SER A 4 50.76 -23.52 -11.35
CA SER A 4 51.52 -24.74 -11.04
C SER A 4 51.15 -25.39 -9.71
N ILE A 5 50.65 -24.66 -8.71
CA ILE A 5 50.41 -25.23 -7.36
C ILE A 5 49.27 -26.27 -7.36
N PRO A 6 48.09 -26.03 -7.96
CA PRO A 6 47.03 -27.04 -8.00
C PRO A 6 47.43 -28.27 -8.82
N ILE A 7 48.16 -28.07 -9.93
CA ILE A 7 48.68 -29.16 -10.77
C ILE A 7 49.72 -29.98 -10.00
N LEU A 8 50.61 -29.32 -9.26
CA LEU A 8 51.60 -30.00 -8.43
C LEU A 8 50.95 -30.71 -7.24
N GLN A 9 49.93 -30.13 -6.61
CA GLN A 9 49.15 -30.82 -5.58
C GLN A 9 48.52 -32.08 -6.15
N GLU A 10 47.89 -32.01 -7.33
CA GLU A 10 47.25 -33.16 -7.96
C GLU A 10 48.26 -34.23 -8.41
N PHE A 11 49.39 -33.82 -8.99
CA PHE A 11 50.50 -34.71 -9.33
C PHE A 11 51.05 -35.43 -8.08
N VAL A 12 51.23 -34.70 -6.99
CA VAL A 12 51.73 -35.26 -5.73
C VAL A 12 50.72 -36.21 -5.11
N LYS A 13 49.42 -35.90 -5.18
CA LYS A 13 48.38 -36.85 -4.77
C LYS A 13 48.48 -38.18 -5.51
N GLN A 14 48.74 -38.12 -6.82
CA GLN A 14 48.88 -39.30 -7.67
C GLN A 14 50.14 -40.11 -7.35
N VAL A 15 51.30 -39.45 -7.17
CA VAL A 15 52.58 -40.13 -6.94
C VAL A 15 52.70 -40.67 -5.51
N CYS A 16 52.29 -39.89 -4.52
CA CYS A 16 52.42 -40.27 -3.12
C CYS A 16 51.22 -41.05 -2.58
N ASN A 17 50.18 -41.24 -3.41
CA ASN A 17 48.92 -41.90 -3.04
C ASN A 17 48.35 -41.38 -1.70
N THR A 18 48.40 -40.06 -1.51
CA THR A 18 47.89 -39.36 -0.31
C THR A 18 47.16 -38.10 -0.70
N THR A 19 46.11 -37.75 0.04
CA THR A 19 45.39 -36.48 -0.17
C THR A 19 45.87 -35.37 0.78
N ASN A 20 46.74 -35.70 1.75
CA ASN A 20 47.07 -34.86 2.90
C ASN A 20 48.37 -34.06 2.72
N ILE A 21 48.34 -33.16 1.74
CA ILE A 21 49.45 -32.27 1.44
C ILE A 21 49.27 -30.96 2.18
N ASP A 22 50.02 -30.74 3.27
CA ASP A 22 49.88 -29.56 4.12
C ASP A 22 50.50 -28.31 3.46
N ARG A 23 51.56 -28.50 2.66
CA ARG A 23 52.20 -27.44 1.90
C ARG A 23 52.93 -27.98 0.68
N VAL A 24 52.72 -27.34 -0.47
CA VAL A 24 53.56 -27.47 -1.67
C VAL A 24 54.36 -26.19 -1.83
N VAL A 25 55.68 -26.30 -1.76
CA VAL A 25 56.58 -25.15 -1.91
C VAL A 25 57.44 -25.36 -3.14
N VAL A 26 57.25 -24.53 -4.16
CA VAL A 26 58.10 -24.53 -5.36
C VAL A 26 59.34 -23.70 -5.06
N GLY A 27 60.45 -24.37 -4.80
CA GLY A 27 61.78 -23.79 -4.71
C GLY A 27 62.38 -23.60 -6.10
N LEU A 28 62.85 -22.39 -6.38
CA LEU A 28 63.84 -22.15 -7.42
C LEU A 28 65.17 -22.69 -6.87
N GLY A 29 65.78 -23.65 -7.57
CA GLY A 29 66.82 -24.53 -7.05
C GLY A 29 67.94 -23.87 -6.23
N GLY A 30 68.40 -24.60 -5.20
CA GLY A 30 69.59 -24.28 -4.42
C GLY A 30 69.32 -23.98 -2.94
N LYS A 31 69.43 -25.03 -2.09
CA LYS A 31 69.30 -25.02 -0.62
C LYS A 31 67.91 -24.62 -0.09
N THR A 32 67.45 -25.34 0.92
CA THR A 32 66.24 -25.04 1.71
C THR A 32 66.20 -23.54 2.06
N PRO A 33 65.17 -22.77 1.69
CA PRO A 33 65.16 -21.33 1.88
C PRO A 33 65.35 -20.97 3.37
N LYS A 34 66.25 -20.02 3.68
CA LYS A 34 66.57 -19.60 5.06
C LYS A 34 65.33 -19.27 5.91
N LYS A 35 64.25 -18.79 5.28
CA LYS A 35 62.93 -18.54 5.92
C LYS A 35 62.30 -19.77 6.62
N PHE A 36 62.75 -20.99 6.33
CA PHE A 36 62.26 -22.21 6.98
C PHE A 36 62.98 -22.55 8.29
N LYS A 37 64.16 -21.98 8.57
CA LYS A 37 64.87 -22.20 9.85
C LYS A 37 64.25 -21.42 11.02
N GLU A 38 63.44 -20.41 10.75
CA GLU A 38 62.80 -19.56 11.75
C GLU A 38 61.40 -20.04 12.16
N LEU A 39 60.86 -21.07 11.51
CA LEU A 39 59.61 -21.73 11.90
C LEU A 39 59.94 -22.90 12.82
N GLU A 40 59.69 -22.76 14.13
CA GLU A 40 59.79 -23.84 15.12
C GLU A 40 58.72 -24.92 14.88
N ILE A 41 58.90 -25.73 13.84
CA ILE A 41 58.08 -26.92 13.59
C ILE A 41 59.05 -28.08 13.41
N LYS A 42 58.85 -29.17 14.17
CA LYS A 42 59.59 -30.43 14.02
C LYS A 42 59.54 -30.86 12.54
N PHE A 43 60.69 -30.79 11.87
CA PHE A 43 60.86 -31.36 10.54
C PHE A 43 60.60 -32.87 10.60
N PRO A 44 59.97 -33.47 9.58
CA PRO A 44 59.93 -34.93 9.48
C PRO A 44 61.36 -35.46 9.30
N GLU A 45 61.68 -36.59 9.93
CA GLU A 45 62.99 -37.26 9.83
C GLU A 45 63.28 -37.79 8.41
N ILE A 46 62.28 -37.82 7.53
CA ILE A 46 62.41 -38.34 6.17
C ILE A 46 61.85 -37.30 5.18
N ILE A 47 62.76 -36.66 4.45
CA ILE A 47 62.47 -35.96 3.20
C ILE A 47 62.47 -37.05 2.12
N LEU A 48 61.32 -37.35 1.52
CA LEU A 48 61.30 -38.18 0.32
C LEU A 48 61.81 -37.33 -0.86
N GLU A 49 63.02 -37.62 -1.34
CA GLU A 49 63.47 -37.13 -2.64
C GLU A 49 62.53 -37.68 -3.73
N GLY A 50 61.80 -36.79 -4.40
CA GLY A 50 60.93 -37.16 -5.51
C GLY A 50 61.74 -37.57 -6.75
N PHE A 51 61.13 -38.43 -7.57
CA PHE A 51 61.69 -38.88 -8.85
C PHE A 51 61.98 -37.69 -9.78
N SER A 52 63.22 -37.65 -10.29
CA SER A 52 63.72 -36.66 -11.23
C SER A 52 63.23 -36.93 -12.64
N TYR A 53 62.42 -36.03 -13.20
CA TYR A 53 62.21 -35.93 -14.65
C TYR A 53 62.17 -34.46 -15.07
N GLY A 54 63.17 -34.04 -15.87
CA GLY A 54 63.26 -32.70 -16.43
C GLY A 54 64.16 -31.73 -15.67
N ASP A 55 64.76 -30.80 -16.41
CA ASP A 55 65.86 -29.91 -16.07
C ASP A 55 65.73 -29.18 -14.71
N ALA A 56 66.83 -29.14 -13.95
CA ALA A 56 66.90 -28.84 -12.52
C ALA A 56 66.65 -27.36 -12.14
N LYS A 57 65.42 -26.84 -12.34
CA LYS A 57 65.04 -25.47 -11.94
C LYS A 57 63.79 -25.32 -11.07
N GLU A 58 62.99 -26.37 -10.88
CA GLU A 58 61.79 -26.32 -10.03
C GLU A 58 61.75 -27.52 -9.07
N GLN A 59 62.10 -27.32 -7.79
CA GLN A 59 62.01 -28.35 -6.75
C GLN A 59 60.77 -28.10 -5.90
N ALA A 60 59.82 -29.05 -5.86
CA ALA A 60 58.66 -28.97 -4.97
C ALA A 60 58.97 -29.67 -3.64
N LEU A 61 59.02 -28.92 -2.53
CA LEU A 61 59.01 -29.48 -1.18
C LEU A 61 57.56 -29.75 -0.77
N ILE A 62 57.26 -31.03 -0.55
CA ILE A 62 55.93 -31.53 -0.17
C ILE A 62 56.02 -31.89 1.31
N TRP A 63 55.26 -31.17 2.14
CA TRP A 63 55.13 -31.57 3.54
C TRP A 63 53.91 -32.47 3.70
N GLN A 64 54.18 -33.75 3.89
CA GLN A 64 53.21 -34.77 4.25
C GLN A 64 53.22 -34.92 5.78
N LYS A 65 52.03 -35.06 6.39
CA LYS A 65 51.92 -35.53 7.77
C LYS A 65 51.93 -37.06 7.72
N PRO A 66 53.05 -37.75 8.04
CA PRO A 66 53.16 -39.20 7.82
C PRO A 66 52.12 -39.96 8.64
N GLU A 67 51.93 -39.54 9.90
CA GLU A 67 50.90 -40.07 10.80
C GLU A 67 49.48 -39.91 10.23
N LEU A 68 49.17 -38.76 9.61
CA LEU A 68 47.85 -38.54 9.02
C LEU A 68 47.62 -39.40 7.77
N THR A 69 48.67 -39.64 7.00
CA THR A 69 48.63 -40.55 5.84
C THR A 69 48.49 -42.00 6.28
N GLU A 70 49.20 -42.40 7.32
CA GLU A 70 49.07 -43.74 7.89
C GLU A 70 47.65 -43.97 8.41
N LEU A 71 47.09 -43.00 9.13
CA LEU A 71 45.70 -43.03 9.58
C LEU A 71 44.71 -43.04 8.40
N GLU A 72 44.91 -42.21 7.37
CA GLU A 72 44.11 -42.21 6.14
C GLU A 72 44.13 -43.57 5.45
N ASN A 73 45.32 -44.16 5.26
CA ASN A 73 45.49 -45.47 4.65
C ASN A 73 44.83 -46.57 5.49
N LYS A 74 44.98 -46.52 6.81
CA LYS A 74 44.37 -47.47 7.73
C LYS A 74 42.84 -47.38 7.68
N ILE A 75 42.28 -46.18 7.75
CA ILE A 75 40.82 -45.92 7.65
C ILE A 75 40.30 -46.38 6.29
N ASN A 76 40.96 -46.01 5.19
CA ASN A 76 40.57 -46.43 3.85
C ASN A 76 40.69 -47.95 3.63
N GLY A 77 41.57 -48.62 4.36
CA GLY A 77 41.70 -50.08 4.37
C GLY A 77 40.44 -50.82 4.86
N TYR A 78 39.59 -50.17 5.67
CA TYR A 78 38.30 -50.74 6.09
C TYR A 78 37.23 -50.71 4.99
N ILE A 79 37.46 -49.96 3.90
CA ILE A 79 36.52 -49.82 2.78
C ILE A 79 36.97 -50.72 1.63
N THR A 80 36.33 -51.87 1.49
CA THR A 80 36.71 -52.91 0.53
C THR A 80 35.97 -52.80 -0.82
N LYS A 81 34.89 -52.00 -0.88
CA LYS A 81 33.90 -52.05 -1.99
C LYS A 81 33.62 -50.72 -2.70
N THR A 82 34.38 -49.65 -2.43
CA THR A 82 34.02 -48.32 -2.94
C THR A 82 35.19 -47.60 -3.59
N GLU A 83 34.91 -46.85 -4.66
CA GLU A 83 35.87 -45.93 -5.29
C GLU A 83 36.14 -44.67 -4.44
N TYR A 84 35.51 -44.56 -3.27
CA TYR A 84 35.56 -43.37 -2.44
C TYR A 84 36.57 -43.55 -1.29
N LYS A 85 37.60 -42.71 -1.29
CA LYS A 85 38.58 -42.63 -0.20
C LYS A 85 38.24 -41.45 0.70
N PHE A 86 38.41 -41.63 2.01
CA PHE A 86 38.39 -40.53 2.98
C PHE A 86 39.59 -39.62 2.74
N GLU A 87 39.34 -38.31 2.80
CA GLU A 87 40.36 -37.27 2.76
C GLU A 87 40.40 -36.64 4.16
N LEU A 88 41.55 -36.64 4.84
CA LEU A 88 41.62 -36.30 6.26
C LEU A 88 42.57 -35.12 6.49
N ASN A 89 42.08 -33.98 6.95
CA ASN A 89 42.93 -32.79 7.12
C ASN A 89 43.53 -32.60 8.52
N ARG A 90 43.15 -33.44 9.51
CA ARG A 90 43.49 -33.27 10.92
C ARG A 90 43.68 -34.59 11.66
N ILE A 91 44.80 -34.72 12.39
CA ILE A 91 45.19 -35.95 13.11
C ILE A 91 44.21 -36.29 14.23
N ASP A 92 43.74 -35.30 14.98
CA ASP A 92 42.77 -35.51 16.07
C ASP A 92 41.43 -36.05 15.55
N ARG A 93 40.98 -35.58 14.38
CA ARG A 93 39.77 -36.08 13.71
C ARG A 93 39.98 -37.46 13.10
N ALA A 94 41.12 -37.69 12.45
CA ALA A 94 41.49 -39.00 11.92
C ALA A 94 41.54 -40.06 13.03
N LYS A 95 42.15 -39.73 14.18
CA LYS A 95 42.15 -40.61 15.36
C LYS A 95 40.75 -40.87 15.87
N ALA A 96 39.90 -39.85 15.97
CA ALA A 96 38.51 -40.04 16.40
C ALA A 96 37.69 -40.90 15.41
N LEU A 97 37.89 -40.75 14.10
CA LEU A 97 37.23 -41.58 13.09
C LEU A 97 37.71 -43.03 13.16
N LEU A 98 39.02 -43.23 13.27
CA LEU A 98 39.60 -44.57 13.39
C LEU A 98 39.12 -45.27 14.67
N ASP A 99 39.15 -44.55 15.79
CA ASP A 99 38.63 -45.04 17.07
C ASP A 99 37.15 -45.44 16.95
N LEU A 100 36.36 -44.65 16.24
CA LEU A 100 34.97 -44.99 15.98
C LEU A 100 34.83 -46.25 15.11
N ILE A 101 35.60 -46.38 14.04
CA ILE A 101 35.57 -47.54 13.14
C ILE A 101 36.00 -48.82 13.87
N GLU A 102 37.01 -48.73 14.73
CA GLU A 102 37.58 -49.87 15.46
C GLU A 102 36.73 -50.28 16.67
N ASN A 103 36.10 -49.33 17.36
CA ASN A 103 35.39 -49.60 18.61
C ASN A 103 33.87 -49.78 18.45
N GLU A 104 33.27 -49.37 17.34
CA GLU A 104 31.84 -49.59 17.06
C GLU A 104 31.63 -50.92 16.30
N PRO A 105 31.04 -51.97 16.90
CA PRO A 105 31.08 -53.36 16.42
C PRO A 105 30.51 -53.65 15.03
N ASN A 106 29.87 -52.68 14.39
CA ASN A 106 29.22 -52.84 13.08
C ASN A 106 29.62 -51.72 12.09
N PHE A 107 30.54 -50.83 12.47
CA PHE A 107 30.82 -49.63 11.68
C PHE A 107 31.58 -49.94 10.39
N SER A 108 32.52 -50.87 10.45
CA SER A 108 33.23 -51.39 9.28
C SER A 108 32.28 -52.06 8.28
N ASP A 109 31.29 -52.82 8.76
CA ASP A 109 30.24 -53.38 7.90
C ASP A 109 29.32 -52.30 7.30
N PHE A 110 29.00 -51.25 8.07
CA PHE A 110 28.27 -50.10 7.55
C PHE A 110 29.05 -49.39 6.45
N LEU A 111 30.35 -49.13 6.63
CA LEU A 111 31.19 -48.50 5.60
C LEU A 111 31.19 -49.31 4.30
N ASN A 112 31.29 -50.63 4.40
CA ASN A 112 31.32 -51.53 3.24
C ASN A 112 29.99 -51.65 2.49
N ASN A 113 28.88 -51.38 3.17
CA ASN A 113 27.53 -51.47 2.61
C ASN A 113 26.84 -50.11 2.43
N SER A 114 27.52 -49.02 2.80
CA SER A 114 27.01 -47.66 2.67
C SER A 114 26.98 -47.24 1.21
N ASN A 115 25.92 -46.53 0.82
CA ASN A 115 25.91 -45.88 -0.46
C ASN A 115 26.96 -44.74 -0.51
N HIS A 116 27.40 -44.42 -1.71
CA HIS A 116 28.42 -43.40 -1.98
C HIS A 116 28.18 -42.03 -1.31
N ASN A 117 26.93 -41.68 -1.02
CA ASN A 117 26.59 -40.34 -0.53
C ASN A 117 26.63 -40.26 1.00
N LEU A 118 26.37 -41.36 1.70
CA LEU A 118 26.63 -41.49 3.14
C LEU A 118 28.13 -41.47 3.43
N LEU A 119 28.92 -42.09 2.57
CA LEU A 119 30.38 -42.03 2.66
C LEU A 119 30.91 -40.61 2.46
N LYS A 120 30.31 -39.84 1.54
CA LYS A 120 30.57 -38.40 1.39
C LYS A 120 30.22 -37.59 2.65
N LEU A 121 29.07 -37.87 3.28
CA LEU A 121 28.68 -37.24 4.55
C LEU A 121 29.74 -37.50 5.62
N LEU A 122 30.08 -38.77 5.83
CA LEU A 122 31.06 -39.16 6.85
C LEU A 122 32.44 -38.54 6.58
N ASN A 123 32.85 -38.45 5.32
CA ASN A 123 34.12 -37.80 4.95
C ASN A 123 34.09 -36.30 5.23
N LEU A 124 33.01 -35.61 4.88
CA LEU A 124 32.85 -34.19 5.21
C LEU A 124 32.79 -33.95 6.73
N SER A 125 32.13 -34.84 7.49
CA SER A 125 32.14 -34.81 8.95
C SER A 125 33.55 -34.99 9.51
N ALA A 126 34.35 -35.90 8.94
CA ALA A 126 35.74 -36.10 9.32
C ALA A 126 36.64 -34.89 9.01
N VAL A 127 36.25 -34.05 8.06
CA VAL A 127 36.98 -32.86 7.61
C VAL A 127 36.50 -31.57 8.30
N SER A 128 35.32 -31.56 8.94
CA SER A 128 34.70 -30.32 9.42
C SER A 128 34.16 -30.34 10.86
N THR A 129 33.79 -31.49 11.44
CA THR A 129 33.08 -31.59 12.74
C THR A 129 33.87 -32.33 13.83
N ASP A 130 33.39 -32.28 15.08
CA ASP A 130 33.88 -33.13 16.19
C ASP A 130 33.23 -34.51 16.11
N LEU A 131 33.99 -35.47 15.57
CA LEU A 131 33.55 -36.86 15.34
C LEU A 131 33.21 -37.61 16.63
N LYS A 132 33.65 -37.15 17.80
CA LYS A 132 33.44 -37.85 19.08
C LYS A 132 31.97 -37.99 19.48
N ASN A 133 31.09 -37.19 18.87
CA ASN A 133 29.65 -37.23 19.15
C ASN A 133 28.86 -38.14 18.19
N PHE A 134 29.52 -38.78 17.23
CA PHE A 134 28.88 -39.59 16.19
C PHE A 134 29.18 -41.08 16.41
N ASN A 135 28.20 -41.96 16.24
CA ASN A 135 28.38 -43.42 16.37
C ASN A 135 27.67 -44.23 15.29
N TYR A 136 27.81 -45.56 15.34
CA TYR A 136 27.19 -46.46 14.36
C TYR A 136 25.67 -46.22 14.22
N GLU A 137 24.95 -46.15 15.34
CA GLU A 137 23.50 -45.92 15.32
C GLU A 137 23.15 -44.55 14.72
N TYR A 138 23.92 -43.51 15.02
CA TYR A 138 23.75 -42.19 14.40
C TYR A 138 23.79 -42.25 12.87
N PHE A 139 24.83 -42.86 12.27
CA PHE A 139 24.96 -42.92 10.81
C PHE A 139 23.94 -43.85 10.16
N LYS A 140 23.54 -44.91 10.87
CA LYS A 140 22.48 -45.82 10.44
C LYS A 140 21.14 -45.10 10.29
N GLU A 141 20.83 -44.09 11.08
CA GLU A 141 19.61 -43.30 10.88
C GLU A 141 19.54 -42.63 9.49
N PHE A 142 20.69 -42.27 8.90
CA PHE A 142 20.75 -41.66 7.56
C PHE A 142 20.64 -42.70 6.43
N SER A 143 20.83 -43.99 6.71
CA SER A 143 20.87 -45.06 5.69
C SER A 143 19.59 -45.17 4.87
N ASN A 144 18.46 -44.77 5.44
CA ASN A 144 17.13 -44.88 4.84
C ASN A 144 16.65 -43.59 4.14
N LEU A 145 17.49 -42.54 4.08
CA LEU A 145 17.13 -41.27 3.45
C LEU A 145 17.45 -41.25 1.95
N ASN A 146 16.64 -40.48 1.20
CA ASN A 146 16.93 -40.20 -0.20
C ASN A 146 18.29 -39.46 -0.33
N LEU A 147 19.08 -39.84 -1.33
CA LEU A 147 20.36 -39.21 -1.69
C LEU A 147 20.30 -37.68 -1.68
N ASN A 148 19.30 -37.09 -2.32
CA ASN A 148 19.20 -35.64 -2.43
C ASN A 148 18.98 -34.96 -1.06
N ILE A 149 18.30 -35.63 -0.14
CA ILE A 149 18.10 -35.16 1.24
C ILE A 149 19.42 -35.23 2.00
N ILE A 150 20.13 -36.36 1.92
CA ILE A 150 21.45 -36.53 2.53
C ILE A 150 22.39 -35.43 2.02
N LYS A 151 22.49 -35.26 0.70
CA LYS A 151 23.32 -34.21 0.08
C LYS A 151 22.94 -32.82 0.59
N ARG A 152 21.65 -32.52 0.76
CA ARG A 152 21.20 -31.24 1.31
C ARG A 152 21.62 -31.03 2.77
N LEU A 153 21.48 -32.05 3.61
CA LEU A 153 21.92 -31.98 5.02
C LEU A 153 23.43 -31.78 5.12
N VAL A 154 24.18 -32.43 4.23
CA VAL A 154 25.64 -32.39 4.14
C VAL A 154 26.17 -31.06 3.60
N ASP A 155 25.66 -30.61 2.46
CA ASP A 155 26.14 -29.38 1.80
C ASP A 155 25.81 -28.13 2.64
N ASP A 156 24.80 -28.22 3.50
CA ASP A 156 24.42 -27.17 4.44
C ASP A 156 24.70 -27.64 5.87
N ASN A 157 25.95 -27.48 6.33
CA ASN A 157 26.38 -27.79 7.71
C ASN A 157 25.41 -27.27 8.80
N ARG A 158 24.58 -26.28 8.50
CA ARG A 158 23.56 -25.72 9.40
C ARG A 158 22.39 -26.69 9.57
N ALA A 159 21.98 -27.41 8.54
CA ALA A 159 20.93 -28.42 8.67
C ALA A 159 21.35 -29.55 9.63
N LEU A 160 22.62 -29.99 9.58
CA LEU A 160 23.20 -30.91 10.55
C LEU A 160 23.20 -30.36 11.99
N GLU A 161 23.49 -29.06 12.17
CA GLU A 161 23.37 -28.39 13.47
C GLU A 161 21.93 -28.51 14.02
N GLY A 162 20.92 -28.23 13.20
CA GLY A 162 19.52 -28.33 13.61
C GLY A 162 19.09 -29.74 14.03
N TYR A 163 19.60 -30.76 13.33
CA TYR A 163 19.41 -32.17 13.71
C TYR A 163 20.13 -32.50 15.03
N SER A 164 21.38 -32.07 15.22
CA SER A 164 22.12 -32.29 16.48
C SER A 164 21.44 -31.63 17.69
N LYS A 165 20.78 -30.50 17.48
CA LYS A 165 19.96 -29.80 18.49
C LYS A 165 18.57 -30.41 18.68
N LYS A 166 18.25 -31.50 17.97
CA LYS A 166 16.98 -32.25 18.02
C LYS A 166 15.75 -31.43 17.63
N PHE A 167 15.90 -30.40 16.79
CA PHE A 167 14.74 -29.65 16.28
C PHE A 167 13.87 -30.49 15.33
N PHE A 168 14.45 -31.50 14.68
CA PHE A 168 13.75 -32.47 13.85
C PHE A 168 14.48 -33.82 13.88
N THR A 169 13.80 -34.87 13.42
CA THR A 169 14.39 -36.21 13.21
C THR A 169 14.50 -36.51 11.73
N LEU A 170 15.38 -37.44 11.35
CA LEU A 170 15.56 -37.82 9.94
C LEU A 170 14.29 -38.44 9.34
N GLU A 171 13.54 -39.21 10.14
CA GLU A 171 12.29 -39.82 9.68
C GLU A 171 11.28 -38.75 9.21
N LYS A 172 11.23 -37.60 9.89
CA LYS A 172 10.35 -36.49 9.49
C LYS A 172 10.73 -35.84 8.16
N LEU A 173 11.94 -36.09 7.65
CA LEU A 173 12.40 -35.55 6.37
C LEU A 173 12.13 -36.49 5.19
N LYS A 174 12.02 -37.79 5.44
CA LYS A 174 12.04 -38.84 4.42
C LYS A 174 11.00 -38.66 3.31
N ASP A 175 9.80 -38.22 3.69
CA ASP A 175 8.66 -38.06 2.77
C ASP A 175 8.44 -36.62 2.30
N LEU A 176 9.31 -35.67 2.69
CA LEU A 176 9.17 -34.27 2.33
C LEU A 176 9.88 -33.94 1.01
N PRO A 177 9.29 -33.09 0.14
CA PRO A 177 9.98 -32.57 -1.03
C PRO A 177 11.25 -31.80 -0.66
N LEU A 178 12.28 -31.92 -1.49
CA LEU A 178 13.60 -31.31 -1.24
C LEU A 178 13.53 -29.79 -1.00
N ASP A 179 12.71 -29.07 -1.77
CA ASP A 179 12.53 -27.63 -1.63
C ASP A 179 11.90 -27.25 -0.28
N LYS A 180 11.01 -28.09 0.24
CA LYS A 180 10.39 -27.90 1.54
C LYS A 180 11.40 -28.13 2.66
N ILE A 181 12.17 -29.22 2.58
CA ILE A 181 13.29 -29.49 3.51
C ILE A 181 14.27 -28.31 3.51
N LYS A 182 14.64 -27.81 2.32
CA LYS A 182 15.55 -26.67 2.18
C LYS A 182 15.08 -25.45 2.96
N ILE A 183 13.78 -25.20 3.02
CA ILE A 183 13.19 -24.08 3.76
C ILE A 183 13.11 -24.39 5.26
N LEU A 184 12.64 -25.58 5.64
CA LEU A 184 12.45 -25.97 7.05
C LEU A 184 13.76 -26.05 7.84
N THR A 185 14.89 -26.33 7.18
CA THR A 185 16.22 -26.45 7.81
C THR A 185 17.08 -25.20 7.69
N GLN A 186 16.49 -24.03 7.41
CA GLN A 186 17.24 -22.78 7.33
C GLN A 186 17.61 -22.24 8.71
N ARG A 187 18.85 -21.81 8.88
CA ARG A 187 19.41 -21.34 10.17
C ARG A 187 18.55 -20.31 10.90
N HIS A 188 17.95 -19.36 10.19
CA HIS A 188 17.14 -18.31 10.84
C HIS A 188 15.90 -18.87 11.56
N LYS A 189 15.42 -20.07 11.20
CA LYS A 189 14.29 -20.72 11.88
C LYS A 189 14.70 -21.36 13.20
N PHE A 190 15.97 -21.70 13.38
CA PHE A 190 16.44 -22.40 14.58
C PHE A 190 16.30 -21.55 15.83
N ASN A 191 16.49 -20.22 15.72
CA ASN A 191 16.22 -19.32 16.83
C ASN A 191 14.74 -19.43 17.27
N SER A 192 13.81 -19.47 16.30
CA SER A 192 12.38 -19.64 16.58
C SER A 192 12.05 -21.00 17.18
N TYR A 193 12.72 -22.08 16.73
CA TYR A 193 12.59 -23.41 17.32
C TYR A 193 13.11 -23.44 18.77
N GLU A 194 14.28 -22.83 19.02
CA GLU A 194 14.91 -22.76 20.34
C GLU A 194 14.09 -21.94 21.33
N GLN A 195 13.48 -20.85 20.87
CA GLN A 195 12.58 -20.00 21.64
C GLN A 195 11.15 -20.57 21.75
N ASN A 196 10.88 -21.75 21.15
CA ASN A 196 9.55 -22.37 21.09
C ASN A 196 8.44 -21.46 20.52
N ILE A 197 8.78 -20.57 19.59
CA ILE A 197 7.79 -19.75 18.88
C ILE A 197 6.91 -20.65 17.99
N PHE A 198 7.55 -21.58 17.27
CA PHE A 198 6.95 -22.70 16.54
C PHE A 198 8.00 -23.82 16.48
N ASN A 199 7.60 -25.03 16.13
CA ASN A 199 8.51 -26.16 15.94
C ASN A 199 8.49 -26.71 14.50
N PHE A 200 9.29 -27.74 14.23
CA PHE A 200 9.33 -28.37 12.91
C PHE A 200 7.97 -28.97 12.50
N ASP A 201 7.26 -29.62 13.42
CA ASP A 201 5.96 -30.24 13.14
C ASP A 201 4.88 -29.22 12.83
N ASP A 202 4.95 -28.03 13.42
CA ASP A 202 4.05 -26.92 13.10
C ASP A 202 4.15 -26.48 11.63
N LEU A 203 5.35 -26.60 11.02
CA LEU A 203 5.61 -26.14 9.67
C LEU A 203 5.54 -27.25 8.61
N LYS A 204 5.75 -28.51 8.99
CA LYS A 204 5.96 -29.62 8.03
C LYS A 204 4.75 -29.92 7.15
N ASP A 205 3.54 -29.57 7.59
CA ASP A 205 2.30 -29.84 6.86
C ASP A 205 1.84 -28.64 6.01
N LEU A 206 2.42 -27.46 6.26
CA LEU A 206 2.10 -26.23 5.52
C LEU A 206 2.71 -26.21 4.12
N ASN A 207 2.10 -25.48 3.18
CA ASN A 207 2.72 -25.28 1.88
C ASN A 207 3.91 -24.30 1.95
N ILE A 208 4.74 -24.28 0.90
CA ILE A 208 5.97 -23.46 0.89
C ILE A 208 5.68 -21.96 1.07
N GLU A 209 4.59 -21.46 0.49
CA GLU A 209 4.22 -20.05 0.60
C GLU A 209 3.82 -19.72 2.04
N GLU A 210 2.98 -20.54 2.67
CA GLU A 210 2.60 -20.41 4.09
C GLU A 210 3.82 -20.40 5.01
N ILE A 211 4.77 -21.32 4.81
CA ILE A 211 6.01 -21.35 5.60
C ILE A 211 6.76 -20.02 5.45
N LYS A 212 6.94 -19.53 4.21
CA LYS A 212 7.62 -18.25 3.98
C LYS A 212 6.91 -17.08 4.64
N LEU A 213 5.57 -17.08 4.65
CA LEU A 213 4.79 -16.03 5.31
C LEU A 213 4.93 -16.07 6.82
N LEU A 214 4.76 -17.24 7.43
CA LEU A 214 4.77 -17.40 8.88
C LEU A 214 6.18 -17.33 9.47
N THR A 215 7.23 -17.59 8.69
CA THR A 215 8.62 -17.43 9.16
C THR A 215 9.31 -16.18 8.61
N SER A 216 8.56 -15.19 8.14
CA SER A 216 9.11 -13.91 7.69
C SER A 216 9.58 -13.06 8.87
N SER A 217 10.52 -12.12 8.66
CA SER A 217 11.01 -11.24 9.73
C SER A 217 9.89 -10.52 10.47
N THR A 218 8.89 -10.01 9.74
CA THR A 218 7.71 -9.34 10.31
C THR A 218 6.87 -10.26 11.18
N SER A 219 6.70 -11.53 10.78
CA SER A 219 5.99 -12.52 11.60
C SER A 219 6.77 -12.86 12.86
N ILE A 220 8.09 -13.05 12.75
CA ILE A 220 8.96 -13.30 13.90
C ILE A 220 8.89 -12.14 14.89
N GLU A 221 8.99 -10.89 14.41
CA GLU A 221 8.83 -9.70 15.24
C GLU A 221 7.47 -9.70 15.95
N GLY A 222 6.39 -10.03 15.26
CA GLY A 222 5.06 -10.09 15.87
C GLY A 222 4.94 -11.18 16.94
N TYR A 223 5.59 -12.33 16.76
CA TYR A 223 5.66 -13.39 17.77
C TYR A 223 6.49 -12.97 19.00
N GLU A 224 7.68 -12.40 18.77
CA GLU A 224 8.60 -11.96 19.82
C GLU A 224 7.97 -10.86 20.69
N ASN A 225 7.25 -9.93 20.07
CA ASN A 225 6.50 -8.88 20.77
C ASN A 225 5.12 -9.31 21.28
N LYS A 226 4.73 -10.58 21.06
CA LYS A 226 3.47 -11.17 21.51
C LYS A 226 2.21 -10.46 20.99
N TYR A 227 2.26 -9.86 19.81
CA TYR A 227 1.07 -9.30 19.15
C TYR A 227 0.11 -10.41 18.69
N PHE A 228 0.68 -11.55 18.31
CA PHE A 228 -0.02 -12.77 17.91
C PHE A 228 0.90 -13.98 18.13
N THR A 229 0.35 -15.18 18.02
CA THR A 229 1.06 -16.46 18.13
C THR A 229 1.05 -17.20 16.79
N PHE A 230 1.92 -18.19 16.64
CA PHE A 230 1.93 -19.02 15.43
C PHE A 230 0.57 -19.72 15.20
N ASN A 231 -0.07 -20.19 16.28
CA ASN A 231 -1.33 -20.93 16.21
C ASN A 231 -2.50 -20.07 15.73
N ASP A 232 -2.43 -18.75 15.89
CA ASP A 232 -3.48 -17.84 15.48
C ASP A 232 -3.71 -17.81 13.96
N PHE A 233 -2.73 -18.27 13.18
CA PHE A 233 -2.84 -18.34 11.72
C PHE A 233 -3.33 -19.70 11.21
N LYS A 234 -3.55 -20.69 12.07
CA LYS A 234 -4.04 -22.02 11.66
C LYS A 234 -5.44 -21.90 11.05
N GLY A 235 -5.61 -22.47 9.85
CA GLY A 235 -6.88 -22.45 9.12
C GLY A 235 -7.18 -21.14 8.37
N LEU A 236 -6.31 -20.13 8.43
CA LEU A 236 -6.46 -18.91 7.65
C LEU A 236 -5.84 -19.06 6.25
N ASN A 237 -6.47 -18.44 5.25
CA ASN A 237 -5.88 -18.41 3.91
C ASN A 237 -4.70 -17.44 3.84
N THR A 238 -3.82 -17.63 2.85
CA THR A 238 -2.58 -16.84 2.68
C THR A 238 -2.82 -15.34 2.50
N LYS A 239 -3.94 -14.91 1.90
CA LYS A 239 -4.26 -13.48 1.74
C LYS A 239 -4.58 -12.83 3.09
N LYS A 240 -5.34 -13.53 3.94
CA LYS A 240 -5.70 -13.06 5.27
C LYS A 240 -4.48 -13.07 6.20
N ILE A 241 -3.65 -14.12 6.15
CA ILE A 241 -2.35 -14.15 6.84
C ILE A 241 -1.53 -12.92 6.45
N LYS A 242 -1.32 -12.68 5.14
CA LYS A 242 -0.57 -11.50 4.64
C LYS A 242 -1.06 -10.18 5.21
N ALA A 243 -2.38 -9.98 5.30
CA ALA A 243 -2.96 -8.74 5.83
C ALA A 243 -2.76 -8.59 7.34
N LEU A 244 -2.92 -9.67 8.12
CA LEU A 244 -2.81 -9.64 9.59
C LEU A 244 -1.36 -9.51 10.10
N ARG A 245 -0.38 -10.03 9.35
CA ARG A 245 1.05 -9.94 9.72
C ARG A 245 1.82 -8.88 8.94
N GLY A 246 1.16 -8.12 8.07
CA GLY A 246 1.80 -7.10 7.22
C GLY A 246 2.53 -6.06 8.06
N GLU A 247 3.47 -5.34 7.45
CA GLU A 247 4.23 -4.29 8.14
C GLU A 247 3.27 -3.24 8.73
N GLU A 248 2.22 -2.87 8.00
CA GLU A 248 1.26 -1.89 8.47
C GLU A 248 0.44 -2.41 9.67
N ALA A 249 0.07 -3.69 9.67
CA ALA A 249 -0.63 -4.33 10.79
C ALA A 249 0.26 -4.43 12.04
N VAL A 250 1.51 -4.89 11.88
CA VAL A 250 2.48 -4.98 13.00
C VAL A 250 2.79 -3.60 13.58
N ASN A 251 2.94 -2.58 12.73
CA ASN A 251 3.09 -1.21 13.19
C ASN A 251 1.82 -0.69 13.90
N GLY A 252 0.63 -1.16 13.53
CA GLY A 252 -0.60 -0.85 14.25
C GLY A 252 -0.67 -1.50 15.62
N TYR A 253 -0.27 -2.77 15.74
CA TYR A 253 -0.17 -3.47 17.02
C TYR A 253 0.84 -2.80 17.96
N SER A 254 2.02 -2.42 17.45
CA SER A 254 3.08 -1.78 18.25
C SER A 254 2.72 -0.39 18.75
N LYS A 255 1.80 0.30 18.07
CA LYS A 255 1.24 1.59 18.47
C LYS A 255 -0.05 1.48 19.26
N GLU A 256 -0.51 0.25 19.54
CA GLU A 256 -1.73 -0.03 20.30
C GLU A 256 -3.00 0.58 19.67
N TYR A 257 -3.03 0.73 18.34
CA TYR A 257 -4.24 1.21 17.65
C TYR A 257 -5.36 0.17 17.64
N PHE A 258 -4.98 -1.10 17.62
CA PHE A 258 -5.85 -2.27 17.62
C PHE A 258 -5.04 -3.50 18.05
N ILE A 259 -5.71 -4.59 18.38
CA ILE A 259 -5.06 -5.89 18.67
C ILE A 259 -5.40 -6.95 17.62
N PHE A 260 -4.62 -8.04 17.58
CA PHE A 260 -4.83 -9.11 16.60
C PHE A 260 -6.24 -9.71 16.65
N ASP A 261 -6.77 -9.92 17.85
CA ASP A 261 -8.09 -10.52 18.06
C ASP A 261 -9.25 -9.70 17.48
N GLU A 262 -9.07 -8.39 17.36
CA GLU A 262 -10.05 -7.51 16.74
C GLU A 262 -10.06 -7.62 15.22
N LEU A 263 -8.90 -7.91 14.62
CA LEU A 263 -8.75 -8.04 13.17
C LEU A 263 -9.06 -9.45 12.66
N LYS A 264 -8.74 -10.50 13.44
CA LYS A 264 -8.71 -11.89 12.94
C LYS A 264 -10.04 -12.38 12.38
N ASN A 265 -11.17 -11.83 12.84
CA ASN A 265 -12.51 -12.23 12.40
C ASN A 265 -13.07 -11.36 11.26
N LEU A 266 -12.41 -10.26 10.92
CA LEU A 266 -12.85 -9.35 9.84
C LEU A 266 -12.54 -9.92 8.45
N ASP A 267 -13.23 -9.39 7.44
CA ASP A 267 -12.91 -9.69 6.05
C ASP A 267 -11.51 -9.15 5.66
N THR A 268 -10.85 -9.82 4.72
CA THR A 268 -9.49 -9.45 4.30
C THR A 268 -9.42 -8.04 3.68
N ALA A 269 -10.43 -7.61 2.94
CA ALA A 269 -10.47 -6.27 2.36
C ALA A 269 -10.62 -5.20 3.45
N LEU A 270 -11.47 -5.45 4.43
CA LEU A 270 -11.66 -4.56 5.56
C LEU A 270 -10.39 -4.47 6.42
N ILE A 271 -9.72 -5.59 6.72
CA ILE A 271 -8.44 -5.58 7.45
C ILE A 271 -7.45 -4.66 6.73
N LYS A 272 -7.25 -4.85 5.42
CA LYS A 272 -6.33 -4.03 4.63
C LYS A 272 -6.63 -2.54 4.71
N MET A 273 -7.92 -2.17 4.74
CA MET A 273 -8.32 -0.77 4.89
C MET A 273 -8.02 -0.23 6.29
N LEU A 274 -8.34 -1.01 7.32
CA LEU A 274 -8.17 -0.59 8.72
C LEU A 274 -6.72 -0.50 9.17
N VAL A 275 -5.82 -1.30 8.56
CA VAL A 275 -4.38 -1.26 8.84
C VAL A 275 -3.62 -0.32 7.91
N SER A 276 -4.25 0.26 6.89
CA SER A 276 -3.55 1.08 5.90
C SER A 276 -2.88 2.31 6.52
N ASP A 277 -1.86 2.84 5.86
CA ASP A 277 -1.18 4.05 6.32
C ASP A 277 -2.13 5.26 6.44
N GLU A 278 -3.14 5.34 5.57
CA GLU A 278 -4.21 6.34 5.64
C GLU A 278 -5.01 6.23 6.94
N ALA A 279 -5.52 5.05 7.28
CA ALA A 279 -6.25 4.84 8.52
C ALA A 279 -5.36 5.08 9.75
N ARG A 280 -4.12 4.59 9.73
CA ARG A 280 -3.15 4.77 10.83
C ARG A 280 -2.77 6.22 11.07
N SER A 281 -2.70 7.04 10.02
CA SER A 281 -2.51 8.49 10.20
C SER A 281 -3.66 9.11 10.98
N GLY A 282 -4.91 8.75 10.65
CA GLY A 282 -6.05 9.27 11.41
C GLY A 282 -6.09 8.79 12.86
N TYR A 283 -5.64 7.56 13.14
CA TYR A 283 -5.46 7.08 14.52
C TYR A 283 -4.38 7.86 15.26
N LEU A 284 -3.24 8.10 14.60
CA LEU A 284 -2.11 8.86 15.16
C LEU A 284 -2.51 10.30 15.51
N ASP A 285 -3.21 10.96 14.60
CA ASP A 285 -3.69 12.34 14.74
C ASP A 285 -4.96 12.44 15.61
N LYS A 286 -5.50 11.29 16.05
CA LYS A 286 -6.68 11.14 16.92
C LYS A 286 -7.96 11.73 16.32
N TYR A 287 -8.12 11.68 15.01
CA TYR A 287 -9.37 12.05 14.34
C TYR A 287 -10.47 11.01 14.55
N PHE A 288 -10.09 9.74 14.66
CA PHE A 288 -10.97 8.60 14.92
C PHE A 288 -10.15 7.45 15.51
N THR A 289 -10.85 6.43 16.03
CA THR A 289 -10.26 5.20 16.57
C THR A 289 -10.47 4.00 15.64
N PHE A 290 -9.85 2.86 15.94
CA PHE A 290 -10.17 1.61 15.24
C PHE A 290 -11.65 1.21 15.39
N ASP A 291 -12.19 1.36 16.60
CA ASP A 291 -13.59 1.04 16.92
C ASP A 291 -14.59 1.86 16.12
N ASP A 292 -14.23 3.10 15.82
CA ASP A 292 -15.01 3.99 14.98
C ASP A 292 -15.13 3.49 13.53
N LEU A 293 -14.09 2.83 13.01
CA LEU A 293 -14.04 2.40 11.60
C LEU A 293 -14.49 0.94 11.40
N LYS A 294 -14.26 0.04 12.35
CA LYS A 294 -14.38 -1.42 12.13
C LYS A 294 -15.76 -1.93 11.71
N ASN A 295 -16.80 -1.13 11.94
CA ASN A 295 -18.19 -1.46 11.59
C ASN A 295 -18.73 -0.64 10.42
N LEU A 296 -17.92 0.21 9.79
CA LEU A 296 -18.32 1.02 8.64
C LEU A 296 -18.15 0.27 7.32
N ASP A 297 -18.90 0.73 6.32
CA ASP A 297 -18.72 0.29 4.95
C ASP A 297 -17.33 0.67 4.42
N ILE A 298 -16.71 -0.21 3.63
CA ILE A 298 -15.34 -0.03 3.12
C ILE A 298 -15.22 1.23 2.25
N ASP A 299 -16.23 1.55 1.43
CA ASP A 299 -16.18 2.73 0.57
C ASP A 299 -16.26 4.02 1.40
N LEU A 300 -17.04 3.99 2.49
CA LEU A 300 -17.10 5.10 3.43
C LEU A 300 -15.76 5.28 4.17
N ILE A 301 -15.16 4.20 4.68
CA ILE A 301 -13.84 4.25 5.33
C ILE A 301 -12.82 4.85 4.36
N LYS A 302 -12.79 4.34 3.11
CA LYS A 302 -11.88 4.83 2.09
C LYS A 302 -11.98 6.33 1.89
N VAL A 303 -13.20 6.87 1.82
CA VAL A 303 -13.39 8.32 1.66
C VAL A 303 -12.92 9.08 2.90
N LEU A 304 -13.26 8.60 4.11
CA LEU A 304 -12.95 9.24 5.39
C LEU A 304 -11.46 9.23 5.74
N THR A 305 -10.69 8.25 5.26
CA THR A 305 -9.25 8.12 5.54
C THR A 305 -8.36 8.67 4.43
N ASP A 306 -8.87 8.84 3.20
CA ASP A 306 -8.08 9.27 2.05
C ASP A 306 -7.37 10.60 2.29
N ARG A 307 -6.03 10.53 2.31
CA ARG A 307 -5.15 11.68 2.52
C ARG A 307 -5.21 12.71 1.40
N ASN A 308 -5.65 12.33 0.20
CA ASN A 308 -5.80 13.26 -0.92
C ASN A 308 -7.11 14.05 -0.83
N ASN A 309 -8.06 13.60 -0.02
CA ASN A 309 -9.28 14.36 0.22
C ASN A 309 -8.99 15.47 1.23
N PHE A 310 -9.67 16.61 1.06
CA PHE A 310 -9.52 17.75 1.95
C PHE A 310 -10.09 17.51 3.36
N ILE A 311 -10.58 16.30 3.66
CA ILE A 311 -11.14 15.90 4.96
C ILE A 311 -10.13 16.10 6.08
N ASN A 312 -8.88 15.67 5.90
CA ASN A 312 -7.84 15.84 6.92
C ASN A 312 -7.61 17.31 7.24
N LYS A 313 -7.58 18.19 6.23
CA LYS A 313 -7.50 19.64 6.43
C LYS A 313 -8.70 20.17 7.24
N GLY A 314 -9.89 19.61 7.01
CA GLY A 314 -11.09 19.93 7.77
C GLY A 314 -10.99 19.50 9.24
N TYR A 315 -10.45 18.32 9.52
CA TYR A 315 -10.17 17.86 10.90
C TYR A 315 -9.10 18.72 11.58
N GLU A 316 -7.97 18.99 10.91
CA GLU A 316 -6.88 19.83 11.41
C GLU A 316 -7.37 21.22 11.81
N LYS A 317 -8.24 21.81 10.98
CA LYS A 317 -8.85 23.13 11.21
C LYS A 317 -10.09 23.08 12.11
N GLN A 318 -10.46 21.90 12.61
CA GLN A 318 -11.63 21.69 13.47
C GLN A 318 -12.94 22.20 12.87
N LEU A 319 -13.09 22.07 11.54
CA LEU A 319 -14.29 22.51 10.82
C LEU A 319 -15.47 21.53 10.99
N PHE A 320 -15.16 20.27 11.26
CA PHE A 320 -16.09 19.17 11.57
C PHE A 320 -15.35 18.05 12.30
N THR A 321 -16.10 17.10 12.87
CA THR A 321 -15.54 15.91 13.54
C THR A 321 -15.80 14.63 12.73
N PHE A 322 -15.10 13.55 13.05
CA PHE A 322 -15.40 12.24 12.45
C PHE A 322 -16.86 11.81 12.69
N ASN A 323 -17.39 12.08 13.89
CA ASN A 323 -18.78 11.76 14.24
C ASN A 323 -19.79 12.52 13.39
N ASP A 324 -19.44 13.72 12.94
CA ASP A 324 -20.26 14.48 12.00
C ASP A 324 -20.30 13.84 10.61
N LEU A 325 -19.17 13.28 10.15
CA LEU A 325 -19.06 12.75 8.79
C LEU A 325 -19.54 11.29 8.66
N LYS A 326 -19.32 10.45 9.66
CA LYS A 326 -19.58 8.99 9.57
C LYS A 326 -21.04 8.60 9.33
N VAL A 327 -21.97 9.52 9.58
CA VAL A 327 -23.43 9.31 9.42
C VAL A 327 -23.94 9.77 8.06
N LEU A 328 -23.09 10.38 7.24
CA LEU A 328 -23.47 10.94 5.94
C LEU A 328 -23.33 9.90 4.83
N ASN A 329 -24.16 10.03 3.80
CA ASN A 329 -23.92 9.32 2.56
C ASN A 329 -22.69 9.92 1.84
N ILE A 330 -22.06 9.10 0.98
CA ILE A 330 -20.80 9.45 0.32
C ILE A 330 -20.91 10.70 -0.57
N ASP A 331 -22.04 10.90 -1.26
CA ASP A 331 -22.21 12.03 -2.18
C ASP A 331 -22.31 13.36 -1.42
N THR A 332 -23.11 13.40 -0.34
CA THR A 332 -23.20 14.53 0.57
C THR A 332 -21.84 14.82 1.19
N LEU A 333 -21.15 13.77 1.67
CA LEU A 333 -19.82 13.91 2.28
C LEU A 333 -18.83 14.56 1.31
N LYS A 334 -18.73 14.07 0.06
CA LYS A 334 -17.86 14.64 -0.97
C LYS A 334 -18.10 16.12 -1.22
N ILE A 335 -19.37 16.56 -1.21
CA ILE A 335 -19.70 17.99 -1.36
C ILE A 335 -19.21 18.77 -0.14
N LEU A 336 -19.61 18.33 1.06
CA LEU A 336 -19.32 19.02 2.33
C LEU A 336 -17.82 19.10 2.66
N THR A 337 -17.01 18.23 2.08
CA THR A 337 -15.57 18.16 2.30
C THR A 337 -14.76 18.58 1.07
N SER A 338 -15.40 19.19 0.05
CA SER A 338 -14.70 19.70 -1.13
C SER A 338 -13.94 21.00 -0.82
N SER A 339 -12.89 21.29 -1.60
CA SER A 339 -11.99 22.44 -1.37
C SER A 339 -12.73 23.77 -1.22
N ASN A 340 -13.68 24.05 -2.11
CA ASN A 340 -14.41 25.33 -2.14
C ASN A 340 -15.31 25.48 -0.91
N ILE A 341 -15.81 24.37 -0.39
CA ILE A 341 -16.66 24.35 0.81
C ILE A 341 -15.84 24.54 2.07
N LEU A 342 -14.65 23.93 2.15
CA LEU A 342 -13.73 24.24 3.23
C LEU A 342 -13.29 25.70 3.22
N GLU A 343 -13.02 26.26 2.04
CA GLU A 343 -12.72 27.70 1.93
C GLU A 343 -13.90 28.56 2.40
N GLY A 344 -15.14 28.15 2.08
CA GLY A 344 -16.36 28.79 2.59
C GLY A 344 -16.47 28.74 4.12
N TYR A 345 -16.13 27.60 4.74
CA TYR A 345 -16.05 27.48 6.20
C TYR A 345 -14.96 28.39 6.78
N GLU A 346 -13.77 28.40 6.18
CA GLU A 346 -12.63 29.22 6.62
C GLU A 346 -12.94 30.73 6.54
N LYS A 347 -13.67 31.16 5.51
CA LYS A 347 -14.15 32.53 5.33
C LYS A 347 -15.43 32.84 6.13
N GLN A 348 -15.96 31.89 6.91
CA GLN A 348 -17.17 32.02 7.71
C GLN A 348 -18.42 32.42 6.90
N LEU A 349 -18.51 32.01 5.64
CA LEU A 349 -19.70 32.24 4.81
C LEU A 349 -20.89 31.40 5.28
N PHE A 350 -20.59 30.20 5.78
CA PHE A 350 -21.48 29.22 6.38
C PHE A 350 -20.63 28.25 7.24
N THR A 351 -21.28 27.44 8.05
CA THR A 351 -20.63 26.37 8.85
C THR A 351 -21.03 24.99 8.35
N PHE A 352 -20.30 23.96 8.78
CA PHE A 352 -20.67 22.57 8.50
C PHE A 352 -22.10 22.24 8.99
N ASN A 353 -22.48 22.75 10.17
CA ASN A 353 -23.80 22.55 10.74
C ASN A 353 -24.91 23.21 9.92
N ASP A 354 -24.61 24.33 9.27
CA ASP A 354 -25.56 25.01 8.38
C ASP A 354 -25.82 24.17 7.12
N LEU A 355 -24.78 23.51 6.57
CA LEU A 355 -24.90 22.74 5.33
C LEU A 355 -25.45 21.32 5.54
N LYS A 356 -25.10 20.64 6.64
CA LYS A 356 -25.42 19.22 6.84
C LYS A 356 -26.92 18.92 6.95
N VAL A 357 -27.72 19.93 7.28
CA VAL A 357 -29.18 19.82 7.44
C VAL A 357 -29.96 20.09 6.16
N LEU A 358 -29.29 20.55 5.10
CA LEU A 358 -29.94 20.86 3.82
C LEU A 358 -30.33 19.58 3.08
N SER A 359 -31.44 19.63 2.33
CA SER A 359 -31.77 18.59 1.36
C SER A 359 -30.70 18.53 0.26
N SER A 360 -30.59 17.40 -0.43
CA SER A 360 -29.59 17.20 -1.49
C SER A 360 -29.63 18.32 -2.55
N ASP A 361 -30.83 18.72 -2.97
CA ASP A 361 -31.01 19.77 -3.99
C ASP A 361 -30.58 21.15 -3.47
N LYS A 362 -31.04 21.53 -2.26
CA LYS A 362 -30.62 22.80 -1.65
C LYS A 362 -29.12 22.83 -1.44
N LEU A 363 -28.53 21.72 -0.98
CA LEU A 363 -27.10 21.63 -0.74
C LEU A 363 -26.34 21.88 -2.04
N LYS A 364 -26.65 21.16 -3.13
CA LYS A 364 -25.98 21.34 -4.43
C LYS A 364 -26.06 22.78 -4.94
N ILE A 365 -27.23 23.42 -4.83
CA ILE A 365 -27.40 24.80 -5.30
C ILE A 365 -26.63 25.78 -4.41
N ALA A 366 -26.83 25.72 -3.08
CA ALA A 366 -26.19 26.64 -2.14
C ALA A 366 -24.66 26.53 -2.13
N THR A 367 -24.13 25.36 -2.46
CA THR A 367 -22.69 25.06 -2.50
C THR A 367 -22.08 25.21 -3.89
N SER A 368 -22.86 25.65 -4.89
CA SER A 368 -22.35 25.88 -6.23
C SER A 368 -21.37 27.07 -6.26
N PRO A 369 -20.25 27.00 -7.03
CA PRO A 369 -19.24 28.05 -7.05
C PRO A 369 -19.80 29.46 -7.29
N ASN A 370 -20.69 29.63 -8.26
CA ASN A 370 -21.29 30.95 -8.57
C ASN A 370 -22.15 31.51 -7.43
N ILE A 371 -22.76 30.64 -6.61
CA ILE A 371 -23.54 31.05 -5.44
C ILE A 371 -22.62 31.39 -4.28
N ILE A 372 -21.55 30.62 -4.08
CA ILE A 372 -20.50 30.94 -3.10
C ILE A 372 -19.88 32.30 -3.40
N ASP A 373 -19.62 32.63 -4.66
CA ASP A 373 -19.11 33.94 -5.07
C ASP A 373 -20.07 35.06 -4.66
N CYS A 374 -21.39 34.84 -4.73
CA CYS A 374 -22.37 35.82 -4.24
C CYS A 374 -22.27 36.05 -2.73
N TYR A 375 -22.00 35.01 -1.94
CA TYR A 375 -21.75 35.15 -0.50
C TYR A 375 -20.45 35.93 -0.25
N GLN A 376 -19.38 35.61 -0.99
CA GLN A 376 -18.08 36.27 -0.83
C GLN A 376 -18.14 37.76 -1.21
N LEU A 377 -18.89 38.10 -2.26
CA LEU A 377 -19.07 39.47 -2.73
C LEU A 377 -20.18 40.22 -1.98
N ASN A 378 -20.78 39.61 -0.95
CA ASN A 378 -21.86 40.17 -0.14
C ASN A 378 -23.12 40.58 -0.94
N TYR A 379 -23.41 39.93 -2.06
CA TYR A 379 -24.66 40.16 -2.80
C TYR A 379 -25.87 39.63 -2.03
N PHE A 380 -25.70 38.52 -1.30
CA PHE A 380 -26.65 38.02 -0.32
C PHE A 380 -25.93 37.12 0.68
N LYS A 381 -26.54 36.89 1.86
CA LYS A 381 -25.98 35.99 2.88
C LYS A 381 -26.49 34.57 2.68
N PHE A 382 -25.69 33.60 3.09
CA PHE A 382 -26.06 32.19 3.04
C PHE A 382 -27.42 31.91 3.69
N LYS A 383 -27.64 32.39 4.93
CA LYS A 383 -28.88 32.16 5.69
C LYS A 383 -30.13 32.64 4.94
N ASP A 384 -30.06 33.86 4.39
CA ASP A 384 -31.18 34.44 3.64
C ASP A 384 -31.50 33.64 2.36
N PHE A 385 -30.49 33.03 1.74
CA PHE A 385 -30.66 32.25 0.51
C PHE A 385 -31.22 30.85 0.75
N VAL A 386 -30.78 30.15 1.80
CA VAL A 386 -31.22 28.76 2.06
C VAL A 386 -32.59 28.67 2.72
N GLU A 387 -33.11 29.77 3.27
CA GLU A 387 -34.50 29.90 3.73
C GLU A 387 -35.51 29.81 2.58
N LEU A 388 -35.11 30.13 1.36
CA LEU A 388 -35.95 30.02 0.16
C LEU A 388 -36.30 28.56 -0.14
N ASP A 389 -37.44 28.30 -0.77
CA ASP A 389 -37.73 26.98 -1.31
C ASP A 389 -36.77 26.62 -2.47
N VAL A 390 -36.75 25.33 -2.83
CA VAL A 390 -35.83 24.81 -3.86
C VAL A 390 -36.10 25.43 -5.23
N GLU A 391 -37.36 25.65 -5.59
CA GLU A 391 -37.74 26.22 -6.89
C GLU A 391 -37.20 27.64 -7.05
N LYS A 392 -37.35 28.46 -6.01
CA LYS A 392 -36.83 29.82 -5.96
C LYS A 392 -35.31 29.86 -5.97
N MET A 393 -34.64 29.00 -5.20
CA MET A 393 -33.17 28.87 -5.23
C MET A 393 -32.68 28.49 -6.64
N GLN A 394 -33.35 27.52 -7.28
CA GLN A 394 -33.01 27.05 -8.62
C GLN A 394 -33.20 28.16 -9.65
N ALA A 395 -34.30 28.91 -9.61
CA ALA A 395 -34.53 30.02 -10.54
C ALA A 395 -33.48 31.13 -10.42
N ILE A 396 -32.99 31.43 -9.21
CA ILE A 396 -31.87 32.36 -9.00
C ILE A 396 -30.57 31.76 -9.55
N TYR A 397 -30.30 30.49 -9.27
CA TYR A 397 -29.10 29.80 -9.71
C TYR A 397 -29.00 29.71 -11.24
N ASP A 398 -30.09 29.34 -11.93
CA ASP A 398 -30.14 29.25 -13.39
C ASP A 398 -29.91 30.62 -14.06
N ASN A 399 -30.27 31.70 -13.36
CA ASN A 399 -30.12 33.08 -13.84
C ASN A 399 -29.04 33.86 -13.07
N ILE A 400 -28.06 33.17 -12.49
CA ILE A 400 -27.16 33.75 -11.48
C ILE A 400 -26.37 34.95 -12.00
N ARG A 401 -25.92 34.95 -13.26
CA ARG A 401 -25.21 36.08 -13.85
C ARG A 401 -26.06 37.35 -13.94
N GLY A 402 -27.34 37.19 -14.28
CA GLY A 402 -28.30 38.29 -14.32
C GLY A 402 -28.57 38.80 -12.91
N CYS A 403 -28.83 37.89 -11.98
CA CYS A 403 -29.04 38.19 -10.56
C CYS A 403 -27.86 38.93 -9.94
N GLN A 404 -26.63 38.46 -10.17
CA GLN A 404 -25.39 39.11 -9.73
C GLN A 404 -25.30 40.54 -10.25
N ARG A 405 -25.59 40.78 -11.53
CA ARG A 405 -25.52 42.12 -12.12
C ARG A 405 -26.55 43.08 -11.52
N VAL A 406 -27.81 42.65 -11.36
CA VAL A 406 -28.85 43.53 -10.78
C VAL A 406 -28.55 43.87 -9.31
N LEU A 407 -27.93 42.96 -8.56
CA LEU A 407 -27.51 43.19 -7.18
C LEU A 407 -26.24 44.06 -7.12
N SER A 408 -25.22 43.76 -7.93
CA SER A 408 -23.93 44.47 -7.93
C SER A 408 -24.04 45.91 -8.41
N GLU A 409 -24.97 46.18 -9.33
CA GLU A 409 -25.23 47.51 -9.86
C GLU A 409 -26.35 48.23 -9.08
N GLU A 410 -26.78 47.68 -7.94
CA GLU A 410 -27.76 48.26 -7.01
C GLU A 410 -29.14 48.57 -7.63
N HIS A 411 -29.55 47.82 -8.67
CA HIS A 411 -30.88 47.96 -9.28
C HIS A 411 -31.98 47.36 -8.40
N CYS A 412 -31.63 46.40 -7.54
CA CYS A 412 -32.50 45.85 -6.51
C CYS A 412 -31.70 45.33 -5.31
N THR A 413 -32.39 45.09 -4.20
CA THR A 413 -31.82 44.35 -3.06
C THR A 413 -32.12 42.85 -3.18
N PHE A 414 -31.39 42.01 -2.43
CA PHE A 414 -31.73 40.59 -2.36
C PHE A 414 -33.14 40.36 -1.75
N ASN A 415 -33.59 41.25 -0.85
CA ASN A 415 -34.96 41.20 -0.33
C ASN A 415 -36.01 41.47 -1.41
N ASP A 416 -35.70 42.30 -2.42
CA ASP A 416 -36.59 42.47 -3.57
C ASP A 416 -36.58 41.21 -4.43
N LEU A 417 -35.39 40.67 -4.73
CA LEU A 417 -35.25 39.48 -5.59
C LEU A 417 -35.91 38.24 -4.97
N LYS A 418 -35.83 38.06 -3.65
CA LYS A 418 -36.39 36.88 -2.97
C LYS A 418 -37.91 36.85 -2.94
N ASN A 419 -38.56 38.02 -3.04
CA ASN A 419 -40.03 38.16 -3.05
C ASN A 419 -40.64 38.04 -4.46
N VAL A 420 -39.83 37.94 -5.51
CA VAL A 420 -40.28 37.78 -6.90
C VAL A 420 -40.80 36.35 -7.15
N ASP A 421 -41.75 36.16 -8.05
CA ASP A 421 -42.13 34.82 -8.53
C ASP A 421 -40.95 34.13 -9.26
N PRO A 422 -40.59 32.87 -8.97
CA PRO A 422 -39.51 32.15 -9.67
C PRO A 422 -39.52 32.30 -11.20
N ASN A 423 -40.70 32.27 -11.83
CA ASN A 423 -40.86 32.37 -13.29
C ASN A 423 -40.54 33.76 -13.85
N LYS A 424 -40.59 34.80 -13.01
CA LYS A 424 -40.27 36.18 -13.39
C LYS A 424 -38.79 36.53 -13.25
N ILE A 425 -38.01 35.75 -12.50
CA ILE A 425 -36.60 36.07 -12.22
C ILE A 425 -35.81 36.23 -13.51
N LYS A 426 -35.97 35.29 -14.46
CA LYS A 426 -35.30 35.35 -15.75
C LYS A 426 -35.60 36.66 -16.48
N ALA A 427 -36.88 36.98 -16.68
CA ALA A 427 -37.29 38.19 -17.38
C ALA A 427 -36.77 39.46 -16.71
N LEU A 428 -36.75 39.53 -15.37
CA LEU A 428 -36.28 40.71 -14.63
C LEU A 428 -34.75 40.86 -14.59
N THR A 429 -34.01 39.81 -14.92
CA THR A 429 -32.55 39.75 -14.83
C THR A 429 -31.87 39.55 -16.20
N GLU A 430 -32.65 39.58 -17.27
CA GLU A 430 -32.13 39.51 -18.64
C GLU A 430 -31.30 40.75 -19.00
N SER A 431 -30.30 40.54 -19.86
CA SER A 431 -29.34 41.60 -20.21
C SER A 431 -30.01 42.85 -20.79
N ILE A 432 -31.08 42.69 -21.56
CA ILE A 432 -31.81 43.82 -22.15
C ILE A 432 -32.56 44.63 -21.09
N VAL A 433 -33.13 43.95 -20.10
CA VAL A 433 -33.82 44.59 -18.99
C VAL A 433 -32.84 45.35 -18.11
N ILE A 434 -31.66 44.76 -17.85
CA ILE A 434 -30.56 45.45 -17.14
C ILE A 434 -30.12 46.73 -17.86
N LEU A 435 -30.08 46.73 -19.20
CA LEU A 435 -29.80 47.96 -19.96
C LEU A 435 -30.89 49.01 -19.74
N GLY A 436 -32.17 48.60 -19.70
CA GLY A 436 -33.27 49.49 -19.36
C GLY A 436 -33.14 50.12 -17.96
N TYR A 437 -32.71 49.35 -16.96
CA TYR A 437 -32.41 49.88 -15.62
C TYR A 437 -31.27 50.91 -15.67
N LYS A 438 -30.15 50.58 -16.35
CA LYS A 438 -29.01 51.51 -16.51
C LYS A 438 -29.38 52.82 -17.19
N SER A 439 -30.23 52.74 -18.20
CA SER A 439 -30.73 53.91 -18.94
C SER A 439 -31.84 54.67 -18.19
N LYS A 440 -32.25 54.18 -17.02
CA LYS A 440 -33.32 54.74 -16.18
C LYS A 440 -34.67 54.85 -16.91
N TYR A 441 -34.94 53.92 -17.82
CA TYR A 441 -36.26 53.85 -18.48
C TYR A 441 -37.33 53.34 -17.52
N PHE A 442 -36.96 52.42 -16.63
CA PHE A 442 -37.80 51.85 -15.59
C PHE A 442 -36.92 51.36 -14.44
N THR A 443 -37.54 50.94 -13.34
CA THR A 443 -36.86 50.39 -12.16
C THR A 443 -37.26 48.94 -11.94
N PHE A 444 -36.42 48.18 -11.23
CA PHE A 444 -36.75 46.80 -10.86
C PHE A 444 -38.07 46.73 -10.07
N ASN A 445 -38.27 47.63 -9.11
CA ASN A 445 -39.50 47.71 -8.32
C ASN A 445 -40.73 48.11 -9.16
N GLY A 446 -40.54 48.86 -10.26
CA GLY A 446 -41.63 49.16 -11.20
C GLY A 446 -42.12 47.95 -12.01
N LEU A 447 -41.29 46.91 -12.13
CA LEU A 447 -41.56 45.69 -12.90
C LEU A 447 -41.88 44.46 -12.04
N LYS A 448 -41.40 44.38 -10.79
CA LYS A 448 -41.47 43.12 -10.02
C LYS A 448 -42.89 42.63 -9.74
N ASP A 449 -43.84 43.56 -9.57
CA ASP A 449 -45.21 43.28 -9.15
C ASP A 449 -46.20 43.09 -10.33
N ILE A 450 -45.78 43.33 -11.57
CA ILE A 450 -46.61 43.13 -12.77
C ILE A 450 -46.48 41.68 -13.32
N SER A 451 -47.42 41.26 -14.17
CA SER A 451 -47.43 39.90 -14.74
C SER A 451 -46.23 39.63 -15.66
N LEU A 452 -45.83 38.37 -15.81
CA LEU A 452 -44.68 37.98 -16.63
C LEU A 452 -44.81 38.45 -18.08
N GLU A 453 -46.00 38.30 -18.67
CA GLU A 453 -46.29 38.74 -20.04
C GLU A 453 -46.08 40.25 -20.18
N LYS A 454 -46.59 41.05 -19.24
CA LYS A 454 -46.39 42.50 -19.23
C LYS A 454 -44.93 42.88 -19.08
N ILE A 455 -44.17 42.19 -18.22
CA ILE A 455 -42.73 42.42 -18.09
C ILE A 455 -42.06 42.24 -19.45
N GLN A 456 -42.31 41.11 -20.12
CA GLN A 456 -41.70 40.81 -21.42
C GLN A 456 -42.08 41.82 -22.51
N THR A 457 -43.32 42.30 -22.53
CA THR A 457 -43.75 43.34 -23.48
C THR A 457 -43.07 44.68 -23.20
N LEU A 458 -43.08 45.12 -21.93
CA LEU A 458 -42.50 46.41 -21.51
C LEU A 458 -40.98 46.44 -21.62
N THR A 459 -40.32 45.28 -21.57
CA THR A 459 -38.86 45.16 -21.66
C THR A 459 -38.39 44.60 -23.00
N SER A 460 -39.29 44.51 -23.99
CA SER A 460 -38.95 44.12 -25.35
C SER A 460 -37.96 45.09 -25.98
N LYS A 461 -37.21 44.61 -26.98
CA LYS A 461 -36.22 45.43 -27.67
C LYS A 461 -36.86 46.65 -28.33
N GLU A 462 -38.03 46.45 -28.91
CA GLU A 462 -38.85 47.47 -29.55
C GLU A 462 -39.25 48.55 -28.53
N ALA A 463 -39.73 48.15 -27.35
CA ALA A 463 -40.06 49.08 -26.28
C ALA A 463 -38.86 49.92 -25.84
N LEU A 464 -37.69 49.29 -25.63
CA LEU A 464 -36.47 50.00 -25.24
C LEU A 464 -35.99 51.01 -26.30
N ILE A 465 -36.15 50.71 -27.60
CA ILE A 465 -35.82 51.66 -28.67
C ILE A 465 -36.71 52.90 -28.57
N LYS A 466 -38.02 52.71 -28.36
CA LYS A 466 -38.99 53.82 -28.22
C LYS A 466 -38.76 54.65 -26.96
N TYR A 467 -38.33 54.02 -25.86
CA TYR A 467 -37.89 54.75 -24.66
C TYR A 467 -36.66 55.61 -24.94
N GLY A 468 -35.70 55.09 -25.72
CA GLY A 468 -34.48 55.79 -26.10
C GLY A 468 -34.70 57.00 -27.01
N SER A 469 -35.64 56.90 -27.96
CA SER A 469 -36.04 58.03 -28.82
C SER A 469 -36.94 59.05 -28.13
N LYS A 470 -37.45 58.74 -26.92
CA LYS A 470 -38.46 59.50 -26.18
C LYS A 470 -39.84 59.54 -26.84
N ASP A 471 -40.09 58.65 -27.79
CA ASP A 471 -41.39 58.50 -28.45
C ASP A 471 -42.41 57.82 -27.52
N LEU A 472 -41.93 57.17 -26.46
CA LEU A 472 -42.77 56.49 -25.48
C LEU A 472 -42.16 56.64 -24.08
N LYS A 473 -42.98 56.90 -23.06
CA LYS A 473 -42.56 56.80 -21.66
C LYS A 473 -43.02 55.47 -21.07
N PHE A 474 -42.23 54.92 -20.16
CA PHE A 474 -42.53 53.65 -19.50
C PHE A 474 -43.90 53.67 -18.79
N GLU A 475 -44.19 54.70 -18.00
CA GLU A 475 -45.46 54.79 -17.27
C GLU A 475 -46.67 54.87 -18.20
N ASP A 476 -46.53 55.57 -19.33
CA ASP A 476 -47.60 55.68 -20.34
C ASP A 476 -47.84 54.32 -21.03
N PHE A 477 -46.78 53.57 -21.35
CA PHE A 477 -46.91 52.23 -21.92
C PHE A 477 -47.43 51.21 -20.91
N LYS A 478 -47.03 51.32 -19.64
CA LYS A 478 -47.53 50.47 -18.58
C LYS A 478 -49.03 50.67 -18.36
N ALA A 479 -49.47 51.93 -18.28
CA ALA A 479 -50.88 52.28 -18.13
C ALA A 479 -51.74 51.78 -19.30
N SER A 480 -51.23 51.86 -20.55
CA SER A 480 -51.99 51.35 -21.71
C SER A 480 -52.17 49.83 -21.70
N LEU A 481 -51.21 49.07 -21.17
CA LEU A 481 -51.35 47.63 -20.95
C LEU A 481 -52.28 47.27 -19.79
N GLU A 482 -52.48 48.15 -18.81
CA GLU A 482 -53.45 47.96 -17.74
C GLU A 482 -54.89 48.18 -18.24
N ILE A 483 -55.12 49.25 -19.00
CA ILE A 483 -56.41 49.54 -19.64
C ILE A 483 -56.82 48.41 -20.62
N ALA A 484 -55.85 47.84 -21.35
CA ALA A 484 -56.10 46.76 -22.28
C ALA A 484 -56.56 45.45 -21.60
N ASP A 485 -56.11 45.18 -20.37
CA ASP A 485 -56.54 44.01 -19.61
C ASP A 485 -57.96 44.18 -19.05
N ASP A 486 -58.29 45.39 -18.58
CA ASP A 486 -59.64 45.71 -18.11
C ASP A 486 -60.69 45.52 -19.24
N HIS A 487 -60.35 45.92 -20.47
CA HIS A 487 -61.21 45.70 -21.64
C HIS A 487 -61.24 44.27 -22.18
N LYS A 488 -60.18 43.47 -21.99
CA LYS A 488 -60.19 42.02 -22.30
C LYS A 488 -61.13 41.23 -21.37
N THR A 489 -61.37 41.73 -20.17
CA THR A 489 -62.28 41.11 -19.21
C THR A 489 -63.75 41.37 -19.58
N GLU A 490 -64.03 42.40 -20.38
CA GLU A 490 -65.36 42.72 -20.93
C GLU A 490 -65.63 42.08 -22.30
N MET A 491 -64.60 41.64 -23.04
CA MET A 491 -64.75 40.98 -24.34
C MET A 491 -63.82 39.78 -24.48
N SER A 492 -64.36 38.57 -24.25
CA SER A 492 -63.68 37.33 -24.58
C SER A 492 -63.70 37.12 -26.10
N GLU A 493 -62.60 37.44 -26.77
CA GLU A 493 -62.08 36.87 -28.02
C GLU A 493 -61.20 37.93 -28.68
N VAL A 494 -59.88 37.70 -28.70
CA VAL A 494 -58.96 37.93 -29.84
C VAL A 494 -57.52 37.73 -29.32
N SER A 495 -56.83 36.76 -29.93
CA SER A 495 -55.40 36.52 -29.75
C SER A 495 -54.58 37.53 -30.57
N SER A 496 -53.50 38.05 -29.95
CA SER A 496 -52.43 38.90 -30.52
C SER A 496 -52.64 40.43 -30.64
N PHE A 497 -53.25 41.06 -29.63
CA PHE A 497 -53.38 42.53 -29.53
C PHE A 497 -52.07 43.27 -29.16
N THR A 498 -51.01 42.55 -28.76
CA THR A 498 -49.73 43.09 -28.31
C THR A 498 -48.96 43.85 -29.39
N ASP A 499 -49.05 43.41 -30.66
CA ASP A 499 -48.43 44.13 -31.79
C ASP A 499 -49.21 45.41 -32.15
N LEU A 500 -50.50 45.47 -31.78
CA LEU A 500 -51.39 46.58 -32.10
C LEU A 500 -51.15 47.79 -31.20
N VAL A 501 -50.84 47.59 -29.91
CA VAL A 501 -50.55 48.67 -28.96
C VAL A 501 -49.18 49.31 -29.20
N ILE A 502 -48.17 48.52 -29.58
CA ILE A 502 -46.84 49.05 -29.90
C ILE A 502 -46.91 49.90 -31.18
N ASN A 503 -47.69 49.50 -32.18
CA ASN A 503 -47.85 50.25 -33.42
C ASN A 503 -48.79 51.47 -33.29
N ASN A 504 -49.85 51.41 -32.47
CA ASN A 504 -50.80 52.53 -32.30
C ASN A 504 -50.22 53.79 -31.60
N HIS A 505 -49.04 53.71 -30.97
CA HIS A 505 -48.34 54.91 -30.52
C HIS A 505 -47.76 55.76 -31.67
N GLU A 506 -47.76 55.27 -32.92
CA GLU A 506 -47.49 56.10 -34.11
C GLU A 506 -48.67 57.01 -34.48
N GLU A 507 -49.90 56.73 -34.03
CA GLU A 507 -51.10 57.48 -34.48
C GLU A 507 -51.70 58.43 -33.45
N ASN A 508 -51.28 58.41 -32.17
CA ASN A 508 -51.89 59.25 -31.12
C ASN A 508 -51.05 60.47 -30.71
N VAL A 509 -50.50 61.19 -31.68
CA VAL A 509 -50.08 62.59 -31.48
C VAL A 509 -51.10 63.60 -32.03
N ASP A 510 -52.19 63.18 -32.68
CA ASP A 510 -53.08 64.14 -33.36
C ASP A 510 -54.59 63.81 -33.31
N ILE A 511 -55.15 63.50 -32.13
CA ILE A 511 -56.61 63.53 -31.93
C ILE A 511 -56.98 64.18 -30.58
N ILE A 512 -56.47 65.37 -30.31
CA ILE A 512 -57.19 66.37 -29.49
C ILE A 512 -57.04 67.72 -30.19
N GLY A 513 -57.98 68.04 -31.06
CA GLY A 513 -58.14 69.39 -31.59
C GLY A 513 -58.39 69.48 -33.09
N ARG A 514 -59.64 69.22 -33.50
CA ARG A 514 -60.34 70.07 -34.48
C ARG A 514 -61.83 69.74 -34.49
N ASP A 515 -62.59 70.77 -34.12
CA ASP A 515 -64.00 70.85 -33.76
C ASP A 515 -65.00 70.51 -34.88
N LEU A 516 -66.27 70.38 -34.46
CA LEU A 516 -67.51 70.79 -35.16
C LEU A 516 -67.82 70.17 -36.54
#